data_AF-A0A961PXA3-F1
#
_entry.id   AF-A0A961PXA3-F1
#
_cell.length_a   1.000
_cell.length_b   1.000
_cell.length_c   1.000
_cell.angle_alpha   90.00
_cell.angle_beta   90.00
_cell.angle_gamma   90.00
#
_symmetry.space_group_name_H-M   'P 1'
#
loop_
_entity.id
_entity.type
_entity.pdbx_description
1 polymer ?
#
loop_
_entity_poly.entity_id
_entity_poly.type
_entity_poly.pdbx_seq_one_letter_code
_entity_poly.pdbx_strand_id
1 'polypeptide(L)'
;MEAQGRRSGGRAARQAVRAAPLAENLRPVRAGMSGGQYRPLSEAGMARIHAAALEALESIGLGNAPASGVAILTGAGAVQGEDGRIRFPKALVEDMLAKAARDITLFGRDPRHDLLLSGQRVHFGTAGAAVHVVDVESQTYRDSTARDLHDAARITHALDNLHFFQRAMVCRDIPDNFEMDVNTLYASCAGTTKHVGTSFSDPSHVAGCFELLHMIAGGEAEWRARPFVSNSNCFVVPPMTFAEESCITMEACVRGGMPVLLLSAGQAGAT
;
A
#
# COMPACT_ATOMS: atom_id res chain seq x y z
N MET A 1 65.80 -29.50 -2.29
CA MET A 1 65.19 -28.33 -2.95
C MET A 1 63.71 -28.36 -2.61
N GLU A 2 63.33 -27.72 -1.51
CA GLU A 2 61.93 -27.67 -1.05
C GLU A 2 61.09 -26.83 -2.01
N ALA A 3 60.02 -27.42 -2.54
CA ALA A 3 59.06 -26.73 -3.38
C ALA A 3 58.16 -25.85 -2.49
N GLN A 4 58.42 -24.54 -2.54
CA GLN A 4 57.57 -23.50 -1.96
C GLN A 4 56.14 -23.61 -2.54
N GLY A 5 55.19 -24.04 -1.71
CA GLY A 5 53.76 -24.06 -2.05
C GLY A 5 53.26 -22.65 -2.42
N ARG A 6 52.88 -22.46 -3.68
CA ARG A 6 52.27 -21.21 -4.17
C ARG A 6 50.98 -20.94 -3.41
N ARG A 7 50.94 -19.84 -2.65
CA ARG A 7 49.73 -19.26 -2.05
C ARG A 7 48.72 -18.89 -3.14
N SER A 8 47.87 -19.83 -3.55
CA SER A 8 46.80 -19.64 -4.55
C SER A 8 45.51 -19.02 -3.97
N GLY A 9 45.42 -18.86 -2.64
CA GLY A 9 44.19 -18.40 -1.98
C GLY A 9 43.84 -16.92 -2.14
N GLY A 10 44.80 -16.04 -2.47
CA GLY A 10 44.56 -14.58 -2.40
C GLY A 10 43.64 -14.02 -3.49
N ARG A 11 43.65 -14.60 -4.70
CA ARG A 11 42.74 -14.16 -5.79
C ARG A 11 41.32 -14.68 -5.56
N ALA A 12 41.20 -15.97 -5.23
CA ALA A 12 39.92 -16.60 -4.92
C ALA A 12 39.26 -15.95 -3.70
N ALA A 13 40.02 -15.65 -2.63
CA ALA A 13 39.52 -14.94 -1.46
C ALA A 13 39.06 -13.51 -1.79
N ARG A 14 39.79 -12.76 -2.63
CA ARG A 14 39.36 -11.42 -3.06
C ARG A 14 38.13 -11.44 -3.98
N GLN A 15 37.99 -12.47 -4.81
CA GLN A 15 36.78 -12.70 -5.61
C GLN A 15 35.60 -13.07 -4.70
N ALA A 16 35.80 -13.95 -3.73
CA ALA A 16 34.78 -14.30 -2.74
C ALA A 16 34.35 -13.10 -1.89
N VAL A 17 35.28 -12.25 -1.45
CA VAL A 17 34.97 -11.02 -0.70
C VAL A 17 34.21 -10.00 -1.55
N ARG A 18 34.51 -9.88 -2.85
CA ARG A 18 33.77 -8.99 -3.76
C ARG A 18 32.42 -9.53 -4.17
N ALA A 19 32.26 -10.85 -4.20
CA ALA A 19 31.00 -11.54 -4.52
C ALA A 19 30.11 -11.70 -3.27
N ALA A 20 30.67 -11.57 -2.07
CA ALA A 20 29.90 -11.60 -0.83
C ALA A 20 28.96 -10.39 -0.76
N PRO A 21 27.73 -10.57 -0.24
CA PRO A 21 26.83 -9.46 0.01
C PRO A 21 27.50 -8.38 0.87
N LEU A 22 27.29 -7.11 0.52
CA LEU A 22 27.74 -6.00 1.37
C LEU A 22 27.07 -6.10 2.74
N ALA A 23 27.85 -5.80 3.78
CA ALA A 23 27.30 -5.56 5.11
C ALA A 23 26.21 -4.48 5.02
N GLU A 24 25.16 -4.60 5.84
CA GLU A 24 23.94 -3.79 5.73
C GLU A 24 24.21 -2.28 5.79
N ASN A 25 25.18 -1.86 6.62
CA ASN A 25 25.62 -0.47 6.74
C ASN A 25 26.41 0.06 5.54
N LEU A 26 26.89 -0.83 4.66
CA LEU A 26 27.63 -0.49 3.44
C LEU A 26 26.73 -0.53 2.19
N ARG A 27 25.47 -0.96 2.32
CA ARG A 27 24.54 -1.00 1.19
C ARG A 27 24.22 0.42 0.72
N PRO A 28 24.24 0.67 -0.60
CA PRO A 28 24.03 2.00 -1.15
C PRO A 28 22.59 2.51 -0.98
N VAL A 29 21.62 1.59 -0.82
CA VAL A 29 20.19 1.90 -0.66
C VAL A 29 19.68 1.27 0.63
N ARG A 30 18.88 2.03 1.38
CA ARG A 30 18.23 1.62 2.63
C ARG A 30 16.83 2.20 2.71
N ALA A 31 15.95 1.53 3.45
CA ALA A 31 14.61 2.06 3.73
C ALA A 31 14.69 3.42 4.45
N GLY A 32 13.82 4.35 4.05
CA GLY A 32 13.69 5.64 4.71
C GLY A 32 14.89 6.58 4.57
N MET A 33 15.65 6.47 3.47
CA MET A 33 16.60 7.50 3.08
C MET A 33 15.89 8.86 2.97
N SER A 34 16.56 9.93 3.43
CA SER A 34 15.97 11.27 3.34
C SER A 34 15.91 11.70 1.88
N GLY A 35 14.70 11.98 1.41
CA GLY A 35 14.48 12.70 0.17
C GLY A 35 14.61 14.22 0.37
N GLY A 36 14.16 14.93 -0.64
CA GLY A 36 13.88 16.37 -0.58
C GLY A 36 12.56 16.66 -1.28
N GLN A 37 12.14 17.92 -1.25
CA GLN A 37 10.88 18.36 -1.84
C GLN A 37 11.15 19.31 -3.01
N TYR A 38 10.76 18.92 -4.23
CA TYR A 38 10.66 19.87 -5.33
C TYR A 38 9.38 20.71 -5.15
N ARG A 39 9.52 22.04 -5.20
CA ARG A 39 8.43 23.00 -4.92
C ARG A 39 8.08 23.83 -6.17
N PRO A 40 7.31 23.27 -7.12
CA PRO A 40 6.96 23.98 -8.35
C PRO A 40 5.86 25.05 -8.16
N LEU A 41 5.15 25.03 -7.04
CA LEU A 41 4.08 25.97 -6.71
C LEU A 41 4.56 27.00 -5.68
N SER A 42 4.10 28.24 -5.82
CA SER A 42 4.25 29.26 -4.77
C SER A 42 3.29 29.00 -3.61
N GLU A 43 3.59 29.56 -2.43
CA GLU A 43 2.72 29.51 -1.26
C GLU A 43 1.30 30.02 -1.57
N ALA A 44 1.19 31.14 -2.30
CA ALA A 44 -0.09 31.66 -2.75
C ALA A 44 -0.82 30.69 -3.71
N GLY A 45 -0.07 29.98 -4.57
CA GLY A 45 -0.61 28.94 -5.43
C GLY A 45 -1.20 27.77 -4.64
N MET A 46 -0.47 27.28 -3.64
CA MET A 46 -0.93 26.20 -2.75
C MET A 46 -2.16 26.63 -1.94
N ALA A 47 -2.17 27.85 -1.39
CA ALA A 47 -3.31 28.37 -0.64
C ALA A 47 -4.58 28.45 -1.49
N ARG A 48 -4.47 28.87 -2.77
CA ARG A 48 -5.61 28.88 -3.70
C ARG A 48 -6.16 27.49 -3.98
N ILE A 49 -5.28 26.50 -4.21
CA ILE A 49 -5.70 25.11 -4.45
C ILE A 49 -6.40 24.54 -3.21
N HIS A 50 -5.85 24.79 -2.02
CA HIS A 50 -6.46 24.33 -0.77
C HIS A 50 -7.83 24.96 -0.55
N ALA A 51 -7.97 26.27 -0.72
CA ALA A 51 -9.24 26.98 -0.60
C ALA A 51 -10.29 26.46 -1.61
N ALA A 52 -9.88 26.22 -2.87
CA ALA A 52 -10.76 25.67 -3.89
C ALA A 52 -11.21 24.24 -3.57
N ALA A 53 -10.33 23.39 -3.03
CA ALA A 53 -10.69 22.04 -2.58
C ALA A 53 -11.71 22.07 -1.43
N LEU A 54 -11.50 22.94 -0.44
CA LEU A 54 -12.43 23.16 0.67
C LEU A 54 -13.79 23.69 0.18
N GLU A 55 -13.80 24.65 -0.74
CA GLU A 55 -15.03 25.17 -1.35
C GLU A 55 -15.78 24.09 -2.13
N ALA A 56 -15.08 23.24 -2.90
CA ALA A 56 -15.70 22.12 -3.61
C ALA A 56 -16.32 21.10 -2.64
N LEU A 57 -15.63 20.76 -1.55
CA LEU A 57 -16.17 19.85 -0.52
C LEU A 57 -17.39 20.44 0.22
N GLU A 58 -17.40 21.75 0.48
CA GLU A 58 -18.48 22.44 1.18
C GLU A 58 -19.71 22.68 0.29
N SER A 59 -19.51 23.08 -0.97
CA SER A 59 -20.60 23.47 -1.87
C SER A 59 -21.13 22.32 -2.73
N ILE A 60 -20.23 21.47 -3.24
CA ILE A 60 -20.56 20.34 -4.12
C ILE A 60 -20.68 19.04 -3.31
N GLY A 61 -19.70 18.76 -2.44
CA GLY A 61 -19.67 17.54 -1.65
C GLY A 61 -19.47 16.27 -2.47
N LEU A 62 -19.67 15.10 -1.86
CA LEU A 62 -19.56 13.78 -2.50
C LEU A 62 -20.92 13.04 -2.51
N GLY A 63 -21.22 12.35 -3.61
CA GLY A 63 -22.40 11.49 -3.74
C GLY A 63 -22.17 10.04 -3.33
N ASN A 64 -23.25 9.26 -3.25
CA ASN A 64 -23.26 7.79 -3.10
C ASN A 64 -22.49 7.25 -1.88
N ALA A 65 -22.53 7.97 -0.76
CA ALA A 65 -22.02 7.41 0.50
C ALA A 65 -22.89 6.21 0.94
N PRO A 66 -22.29 5.09 1.40
CA PRO A 66 -23.08 4.01 2.01
C PRO A 66 -23.85 4.53 3.21
N ALA A 67 -24.94 3.86 3.59
CA ALA A 67 -25.76 4.27 4.74
C ALA A 67 -24.94 4.41 6.05
N SER A 68 -23.98 3.51 6.28
CA SER A 68 -23.02 3.62 7.39
C SER A 68 -22.18 4.89 7.31
N GLY A 69 -21.67 5.20 6.11
CA GLY A 69 -20.91 6.40 5.83
C GLY A 69 -21.72 7.68 6.07
N VAL A 70 -22.98 7.72 5.62
CA VAL A 70 -23.88 8.85 5.90
C VAL A 70 -24.02 9.08 7.42
N ALA A 71 -24.28 8.02 8.19
CA ALA A 71 -24.43 8.11 9.63
C ALA A 71 -23.13 8.60 10.33
N ILE A 72 -21.98 8.05 9.94
CA ILE A 72 -20.67 8.44 10.50
C ILE A 72 -20.35 9.90 10.16
N LEU A 73 -20.51 10.29 8.90
CA LEU A 73 -20.13 11.62 8.42
C LEU A 73 -21.04 12.70 8.99
N THR A 74 -22.35 12.47 8.99
CA THR A 74 -23.32 13.42 9.58
C THR A 74 -23.19 13.51 11.10
N GLY A 75 -22.93 12.39 11.78
CA GLY A 75 -22.60 12.38 13.21
C GLY A 75 -21.33 13.15 13.56
N ALA A 76 -20.39 13.29 12.62
CA ALA A 76 -19.19 14.11 12.76
C ALA A 76 -19.40 15.60 12.41
N GLY A 77 -20.56 15.97 11.84
CA GLY A 77 -20.89 17.35 11.47
C GLY A 77 -20.91 17.63 9.95
N ALA A 78 -20.78 16.61 9.09
CA ALA A 78 -21.06 16.77 7.66
C ALA A 78 -22.57 16.93 7.44
N VAL A 79 -22.95 17.55 6.32
CA VAL A 79 -24.35 17.81 5.99
C VAL A 79 -24.76 16.98 4.79
N GLN A 80 -25.80 16.14 4.95
CA GLN A 80 -26.45 15.51 3.81
C GLN A 80 -27.47 16.49 3.22
N GLY A 81 -27.26 16.90 1.96
CA GLY A 81 -28.19 17.76 1.24
C GLY A 81 -29.44 16.99 0.78
N GLU A 82 -30.46 17.73 0.35
CA GLU A 82 -31.68 17.16 -0.24
C GLU A 82 -31.39 16.37 -1.54
N ASP A 83 -30.28 16.70 -2.21
CA ASP A 83 -29.73 15.97 -3.38
C ASP A 83 -28.99 14.68 -3.00
N GLY A 84 -28.99 14.30 -1.72
CA GLY A 84 -28.32 13.11 -1.18
C GLY A 84 -26.80 13.23 -1.07
N ARG A 85 -26.19 14.34 -1.48
CA ARG A 85 -24.74 14.56 -1.42
C ARG A 85 -24.30 14.95 -0.02
N ILE A 86 -23.15 14.44 0.41
CA ILE A 86 -22.51 14.80 1.67
C ILE A 86 -21.58 15.99 1.45
N ARG A 87 -21.88 17.11 2.09
CA ARG A 87 -21.09 18.34 2.09
C ARG A 87 -20.31 18.46 3.39
N PHE A 88 -19.08 18.93 3.29
CA PHE A 88 -18.15 18.99 4.42
C PHE A 88 -17.87 20.46 4.74
N PRO A 89 -18.34 20.98 5.90
CA PRO A 89 -17.94 22.31 6.35
C PRO A 89 -16.41 22.43 6.41
N LYS A 90 -15.85 23.58 6.04
CA LYS A 90 -14.39 23.77 6.00
C LYS A 90 -13.72 23.46 7.33
N ALA A 91 -14.30 23.97 8.42
CA ALA A 91 -13.83 23.72 9.78
C ALA A 91 -13.80 22.23 10.14
N LEU A 92 -14.78 21.45 9.67
CA LEU A 92 -14.80 20.00 9.89
C LEU A 92 -13.59 19.33 9.22
N VAL A 93 -13.27 19.71 7.98
CA VAL A 93 -12.12 19.16 7.26
C VAL A 93 -10.83 19.51 7.98
N GLU A 94 -10.66 20.76 8.39
CA GLU A 94 -9.48 21.25 9.12
C GLU A 94 -9.31 20.52 10.47
N ASP A 95 -10.40 20.33 11.22
CA ASP A 95 -10.39 19.59 12.49
C ASP A 95 -9.99 18.12 12.29
N MET A 96 -10.46 17.46 11.24
CA MET A 96 -10.06 16.08 10.94
C MET A 96 -8.58 16.00 10.53
N LEU A 97 -8.09 16.97 9.74
CA LEU A 97 -6.68 17.06 9.37
C LEU A 97 -5.78 17.28 10.59
N ALA A 98 -6.23 18.02 11.61
CA ALA A 98 -5.50 18.24 12.85
C ALA A 98 -5.41 16.97 13.72
N LYS A 99 -6.43 16.09 13.66
CA LYS A 99 -6.45 14.79 14.37
C LYS A 99 -5.65 13.70 13.67
N ALA A 100 -5.40 13.83 12.37
CA ALA A 100 -4.71 12.81 11.59
C ALA A 100 -3.28 12.57 12.10
N ALA A 101 -2.91 11.29 12.26
CA ALA A 101 -1.56 10.90 12.65
C ALA A 101 -0.51 11.39 11.62
N ARG A 102 0.65 11.86 12.11
CA ARG A 102 1.75 12.40 11.27
C ARG A 102 2.92 11.44 11.12
N ASP A 103 3.18 10.64 12.15
CA ASP A 103 4.28 9.70 12.20
C ASP A 103 3.71 8.30 12.42
N ILE A 104 3.59 7.54 11.34
CA ILE A 104 3.04 6.18 11.37
C ILE A 104 4.13 5.18 11.00
N THR A 105 4.06 3.98 11.57
CA THR A 105 4.94 2.86 11.19
C THR A 105 4.12 1.84 10.44
N LEU A 106 4.54 1.49 9.21
CA LEU A 106 4.04 0.31 8.52
C LEU A 106 4.92 -0.87 8.89
N PHE A 107 4.33 -1.87 9.54
CA PHE A 107 5.11 -2.99 10.08
C PHE A 107 5.44 -4.02 9.00
N GLY A 108 6.64 -4.59 9.05
CA GLY A 108 6.92 -5.87 8.40
C GLY A 108 6.48 -7.02 9.30
N ARG A 109 6.32 -8.21 8.72
CA ARG A 109 6.23 -9.45 9.52
C ARG A 109 7.53 -9.72 10.26
N ASP A 110 8.65 -9.31 9.66
CA ASP A 110 9.94 -9.17 10.34
C ASP A 110 10.16 -7.69 10.73
N PRO A 111 10.41 -7.36 12.02
CA PRO A 111 10.65 -5.99 12.46
C PRO A 111 11.79 -5.26 11.74
N ARG A 112 12.73 -5.99 11.14
CA ARG A 112 13.81 -5.40 10.31
C ARG A 112 13.29 -4.70 9.05
N HIS A 113 12.03 -4.94 8.68
CA HIS A 113 11.37 -4.33 7.52
C HIS A 113 10.32 -3.29 7.92
N ASP A 114 10.26 -2.87 9.19
CA ASP A 114 9.38 -1.80 9.63
C ASP A 114 9.73 -0.49 8.91
N LEU A 115 8.71 0.19 8.38
CA LEU A 115 8.84 1.42 7.63
C LEU A 115 8.28 2.58 8.43
N LEU A 116 9.18 3.42 8.95
CA LEU A 116 8.78 4.66 9.59
C LEU A 116 8.41 5.70 8.50
N LEU A 117 7.12 6.01 8.41
CA LEU A 117 6.58 7.07 7.58
C LEU A 117 6.58 8.37 8.38
N SER A 118 7.72 9.05 8.40
CA SER A 118 7.90 10.33 9.09
C SER A 118 8.82 11.27 8.31
N GLY A 119 8.57 12.57 8.47
CA GLY A 119 9.38 13.63 7.87
C GLY A 119 9.55 13.47 6.35
N GLN A 120 10.79 13.35 5.90
CA GLN A 120 11.16 13.26 4.47
C GLN A 120 11.66 11.86 4.08
N ARG A 121 11.32 10.82 4.86
CA ARG A 121 11.76 9.45 4.59
C ARG A 121 11.05 8.91 3.36
N VAL A 122 11.84 8.45 2.39
CA VAL A 122 11.32 7.87 1.16
C VAL A 122 11.38 6.34 1.24
N HIS A 123 10.28 5.71 0.84
CA HIS A 123 10.19 4.26 0.73
C HIS A 123 9.68 3.86 -0.64
N PHE A 124 10.35 2.87 -1.25
CA PHE A 124 9.95 2.33 -2.53
C PHE A 124 9.26 1.00 -2.35
N GLY A 125 8.30 0.70 -3.21
CA GLY A 125 7.66 -0.59 -3.30
C GLY A 125 7.15 -0.80 -4.70
N THR A 126 6.68 -2.00 -4.97
CA THR A 126 5.86 -2.28 -6.15
C THR A 126 4.52 -1.53 -6.05
N ALA A 127 3.74 -1.55 -7.12
CA ALA A 127 2.34 -1.13 -7.14
C ALA A 127 1.67 -1.69 -8.39
N GLY A 128 0.34 -1.74 -8.39
CA GLY A 128 -0.45 -2.08 -9.57
C GLY A 128 -1.64 -2.98 -9.24
N ALA A 129 -2.14 -3.61 -10.29
CA ALA A 129 -3.11 -4.69 -10.29
C ALA A 129 -3.17 -5.24 -11.73
N ALA A 130 -2.00 -5.48 -12.33
CA ALA A 130 -1.92 -5.94 -13.70
C ALA A 130 -2.68 -7.27 -13.85
N VAL A 131 -3.49 -7.39 -14.90
CA VAL A 131 -4.21 -8.64 -15.22
C VAL A 131 -3.40 -9.52 -16.18
N HIS A 132 -2.44 -8.95 -16.90
CA HIS A 132 -1.53 -9.66 -17.79
C HIS A 132 -0.08 -9.51 -17.36
N VAL A 133 0.74 -10.51 -17.69
CA VAL A 133 2.19 -10.50 -17.59
C VAL A 133 2.78 -10.66 -18.99
N VAL A 134 3.88 -9.96 -19.27
CA VAL A 134 4.70 -10.22 -20.45
C VAL A 134 5.68 -11.35 -20.11
N ASP A 135 5.55 -12.46 -20.81
CA ASP A 135 6.47 -13.58 -20.70
C ASP A 135 7.86 -13.18 -21.23
N VAL A 136 8.90 -13.37 -20.42
CA VAL A 136 10.25 -12.85 -20.72
C VAL A 136 10.91 -13.59 -21.89
N GLU A 137 10.60 -14.87 -22.08
CA GLU A 137 11.20 -15.70 -23.13
C GLU A 137 10.48 -15.51 -24.47
N SER A 138 9.16 -15.59 -24.47
CA SER A 138 8.34 -15.50 -25.70
C SER A 138 7.97 -14.07 -26.08
N GLN A 139 8.08 -13.10 -25.17
CA GLN A 139 7.65 -11.71 -25.34
C GLN A 139 6.14 -11.58 -25.64
N THR A 140 5.35 -12.56 -25.21
CA THR A 140 3.90 -12.56 -25.38
C THR A 140 3.17 -12.22 -24.09
N TYR A 141 1.94 -11.70 -24.20
CA TYR A 141 1.07 -11.47 -23.05
C TYR A 141 0.33 -12.75 -22.68
N ARG A 142 0.25 -13.02 -21.38
CA ARG A 142 -0.62 -14.05 -20.80
C ARG A 142 -1.27 -13.54 -19.53
N ASP A 143 -2.31 -14.23 -19.08
CA ASP A 143 -2.92 -13.97 -17.78
C ASP A 143 -1.89 -14.12 -16.65
N SER A 144 -2.02 -13.25 -15.64
CA SER A 144 -1.27 -13.30 -14.40
C SER A 144 -1.80 -14.39 -13.47
N THR A 145 -0.90 -15.07 -12.76
CA THR A 145 -1.22 -16.21 -11.89
C THR A 145 -0.87 -15.93 -10.43
N ALA A 146 -1.38 -16.73 -9.49
CA ALA A 146 -0.94 -16.70 -8.10
C ALA A 146 0.57 -16.97 -7.95
N ARG A 147 1.15 -17.79 -8.84
CA ARG A 147 2.59 -18.04 -8.89
C ARG A 147 3.36 -16.77 -9.28
N ASP A 148 2.90 -16.04 -10.29
CA ASP A 148 3.54 -14.79 -10.71
C ASP A 148 3.55 -13.77 -9.56
N LEU A 149 2.42 -13.65 -8.83
CA LEU A 149 2.32 -12.76 -7.68
C LEU A 149 3.30 -13.14 -6.57
N HIS A 150 3.37 -14.43 -6.23
CA HIS A 150 4.33 -14.94 -5.25
C HIS A 150 5.78 -14.70 -5.66
N ASP A 151 6.12 -14.95 -6.93
CA ASP A 151 7.48 -14.76 -7.43
C ASP A 151 7.85 -13.26 -7.46
N ALA A 152 6.91 -12.37 -7.79
CA ALA A 152 7.09 -10.92 -7.68
C ALA A 152 7.31 -10.47 -6.22
N ALA A 153 6.60 -11.06 -5.26
CA ALA A 153 6.81 -10.82 -3.84
C ALA A 153 8.22 -11.26 -3.40
N ARG A 154 8.71 -12.41 -3.89
CA ARG A 154 10.06 -12.90 -3.60
C ARG A 154 11.16 -12.05 -4.22
N ILE A 155 10.97 -11.59 -5.46
CA ILE A 155 11.88 -10.64 -6.11
C ILE A 155 11.93 -9.35 -5.26
N THR A 156 10.77 -8.83 -4.87
CA THR A 156 10.68 -7.66 -4.00
C THR A 156 11.36 -7.88 -2.66
N HIS A 157 11.24 -9.08 -2.08
CA HIS A 157 11.91 -9.44 -0.84
C HIS A 157 13.44 -9.38 -0.98
N ALA A 158 13.98 -9.91 -2.08
CA ALA A 158 15.42 -9.98 -2.32
C ALA A 158 16.07 -8.63 -2.68
N LEU A 159 15.31 -7.67 -3.20
CA LEU A 159 15.83 -6.37 -3.63
C LEU A 159 15.94 -5.36 -2.47
N ASP A 160 17.13 -4.80 -2.27
CA ASP A 160 17.41 -3.81 -1.21
C ASP A 160 16.72 -2.46 -1.46
N ASN A 161 16.47 -2.13 -2.73
CA ASN A 161 15.84 -0.89 -3.16
C ASN A 161 14.31 -0.93 -3.16
N LEU A 162 13.70 -2.06 -2.79
CA LEU A 162 12.26 -2.18 -2.59
C LEU A 162 11.99 -2.51 -1.12
N HIS A 163 11.25 -1.67 -0.42
CA HIS A 163 11.08 -1.72 1.03
C HIS A 163 9.74 -2.33 1.46
N PHE A 164 8.72 -2.28 0.60
CA PHE A 164 7.44 -2.97 0.78
C PHE A 164 6.97 -3.62 -0.53
N PHE A 165 6.04 -4.56 -0.42
CA PHE A 165 5.40 -5.19 -1.57
C PHE A 165 3.93 -4.78 -1.63
N GLN A 166 3.58 -3.85 -2.51
CA GLN A 166 2.19 -3.69 -2.92
C GLN A 166 1.87 -4.75 -3.97
N ARG A 167 0.74 -5.43 -3.83
CA ARG A 167 0.24 -6.39 -4.82
C ARG A 167 0.34 -5.79 -6.22
N ALA A 168 1.11 -6.44 -7.10
CA ALA A 168 1.40 -5.91 -8.44
C ALA A 168 0.50 -6.50 -9.53
N MET A 169 -0.15 -7.64 -9.28
CA MET A 169 -1.03 -8.32 -10.24
C MET A 169 -2.24 -8.99 -9.58
N VAL A 170 -3.24 -9.30 -10.40
CA VAL A 170 -4.46 -10.04 -10.03
C VAL A 170 -4.25 -11.53 -10.31
N CYS A 171 -4.65 -12.44 -9.43
CA CYS A 171 -4.53 -13.88 -9.68
C CYS A 171 -5.66 -14.36 -10.61
N ARG A 172 -5.48 -14.22 -11.93
CA ARG A 172 -6.50 -14.55 -12.94
C ARG A 172 -6.72 -16.05 -13.15
N ASP A 173 -5.83 -16.88 -12.62
CA ASP A 173 -5.94 -18.34 -12.55
C ASP A 173 -6.92 -18.84 -11.48
N ILE A 174 -7.46 -17.94 -10.64
CA ILE A 174 -8.42 -18.25 -9.58
C ILE A 174 -9.78 -17.61 -9.92
N PRO A 175 -10.80 -18.39 -10.32
CA PRO A 175 -12.07 -17.84 -10.80
C PRO A 175 -12.98 -17.26 -9.70
N ASP A 176 -12.93 -17.81 -8.50
CA ASP A 176 -13.74 -17.34 -7.37
C ASP A 176 -13.05 -16.13 -6.72
N ASN A 177 -13.77 -15.02 -6.57
CA ASN A 177 -13.17 -13.77 -6.08
C ASN A 177 -12.79 -13.82 -4.60
N PHE A 178 -13.51 -14.59 -3.78
CA PHE A 178 -13.15 -14.77 -2.38
C PHE A 178 -11.86 -15.58 -2.26
N GLU A 179 -11.78 -16.71 -2.98
CA GLU A 179 -10.56 -17.50 -3.05
C GLU A 179 -9.40 -16.69 -3.63
N MET A 180 -9.64 -15.83 -4.63
CA MET A 180 -8.63 -14.96 -5.22
C MET A 180 -8.07 -13.98 -4.19
N ASP A 181 -8.89 -13.33 -3.37
CA ASP A 181 -8.44 -12.39 -2.33
C ASP A 181 -7.63 -13.11 -1.24
N VAL A 182 -8.11 -14.27 -0.77
CA VAL A 182 -7.40 -15.08 0.24
C VAL A 182 -6.07 -15.59 -0.31
N ASN A 183 -6.03 -16.11 -1.54
CA ASN A 183 -4.79 -16.59 -2.17
C ASN A 183 -3.85 -15.44 -2.52
N THR A 184 -4.36 -14.25 -2.84
CA THR A 184 -3.56 -13.03 -3.03
C THR A 184 -2.81 -12.68 -1.75
N LEU A 185 -3.50 -12.68 -0.60
CA LEU A 185 -2.88 -12.47 0.71
C LEU A 185 -1.82 -13.54 1.00
N TYR A 186 -2.18 -14.81 0.81
CA TYR A 186 -1.28 -15.93 1.06
C TYR A 186 -0.02 -15.85 0.18
N ALA A 187 -0.17 -15.71 -1.14
CA ALA A 187 0.94 -15.62 -2.08
C ALA A 187 1.88 -14.45 -1.74
N SER A 188 1.32 -13.30 -1.39
CA SER A 188 2.09 -12.11 -1.01
C SER A 188 2.86 -12.33 0.31
N CYS A 189 2.18 -12.80 1.36
CA CYS A 189 2.77 -13.01 2.69
C CYS A 189 3.71 -14.23 2.75
N ALA A 190 3.54 -15.20 1.86
CA ALA A 190 4.45 -16.33 1.71
C ALA A 190 5.73 -15.89 0.99
N GLY A 191 5.63 -14.98 0.01
CA GLY A 191 6.76 -14.52 -0.78
C GLY A 191 7.66 -13.48 -0.11
N THR A 192 7.16 -12.73 0.89
CA THR A 192 7.96 -11.71 1.60
C THR A 192 7.58 -11.59 3.07
N THR A 193 8.54 -11.17 3.91
CA THR A 193 8.31 -10.70 5.29
C THR A 193 8.27 -9.18 5.41
N LYS A 194 8.46 -8.44 4.30
CA LYS A 194 8.28 -6.97 4.24
C LYS A 194 6.80 -6.61 4.40
N HIS A 195 6.51 -5.33 4.65
CA HIS A 195 5.11 -4.86 4.67
C HIS A 195 4.43 -5.17 3.33
N VAL A 196 3.18 -5.64 3.38
CA VAL A 196 2.38 -5.95 2.20
C VAL A 196 1.25 -4.94 2.03
N GLY A 197 1.01 -4.48 0.82
CA GLY A 197 -0.22 -3.77 0.47
C GLY A 197 -1.08 -4.66 -0.43
N THR A 198 -2.39 -4.71 -0.18
CA THR A 198 -3.36 -5.41 -1.04
C THR A 198 -4.67 -4.62 -1.11
N SER A 199 -5.65 -5.12 -1.86
CA SER A 199 -7.04 -4.64 -1.87
C SER A 199 -7.97 -5.84 -1.73
N PHE A 200 -9.19 -5.64 -1.23
CA PHE A 200 -10.24 -6.67 -1.25
C PHE A 200 -11.30 -6.31 -2.28
N SER A 201 -11.78 -7.30 -3.01
CA SER A 201 -12.75 -7.14 -4.09
C SER A 201 -14.17 -6.90 -3.58
N ASP A 202 -14.52 -7.42 -2.41
CA ASP A 202 -15.88 -7.34 -1.86
C ASP A 202 -15.84 -7.22 -0.32
N PRO A 203 -16.76 -6.45 0.31
CA PRO A 203 -16.84 -6.33 1.76
C PRO A 203 -16.97 -7.66 2.50
N SER A 204 -17.67 -8.64 1.91
CA SER A 204 -17.89 -9.97 2.51
C SER A 204 -16.60 -10.79 2.62
N HIS A 205 -15.58 -10.50 1.81
CA HIS A 205 -14.31 -11.22 1.84
C HIS A 205 -13.43 -10.83 3.02
N VAL A 206 -13.65 -9.63 3.57
CA VAL A 206 -12.77 -9.03 4.59
C VAL A 206 -12.66 -9.94 5.81
N ALA A 207 -13.77 -10.49 6.30
CA ALA A 207 -13.76 -11.37 7.49
C ALA A 207 -12.85 -12.59 7.31
N GLY A 208 -13.02 -13.36 6.23
CA GLY A 208 -12.18 -14.53 5.94
C GLY A 208 -10.72 -14.17 5.65
N CYS A 209 -10.48 -13.01 5.04
CA CYS A 209 -9.12 -12.51 4.84
C CYS A 209 -8.43 -12.15 6.17
N PHE A 210 -9.15 -11.56 7.12
CA PHE A 210 -8.62 -11.27 8.46
C PHE A 210 -8.36 -12.55 9.27
N GLU A 211 -9.15 -13.61 9.10
CA GLU A 211 -8.84 -14.91 9.71
C GLU A 211 -7.45 -15.41 9.30
N LEU A 212 -7.12 -15.32 8.00
CA LEU A 212 -5.79 -15.65 7.50
C LEU A 212 -4.71 -14.73 8.09
N LEU A 213 -4.94 -13.42 8.15
CA LEU A 213 -3.98 -12.47 8.71
C LEU A 213 -3.71 -12.73 10.21
N HIS A 214 -4.75 -13.04 10.98
CA HIS A 214 -4.62 -13.42 12.38
C HIS A 214 -3.84 -14.72 12.53
N MET A 215 -4.11 -15.74 11.70
CA MET A 215 -3.33 -16.98 11.70
C MET A 215 -1.85 -16.72 11.41
N ILE A 216 -1.52 -15.85 10.46
CA ILE A 216 -0.13 -15.49 10.14
C ILE A 216 0.51 -14.69 11.29
N ALA A 217 -0.24 -13.80 11.94
CA ALA A 217 0.25 -12.98 13.05
C ALA A 217 0.46 -13.76 14.35
N GLY A 218 -0.27 -14.87 14.53
CA GLY A 218 -0.35 -15.62 15.79
C GLY A 218 -1.58 -15.29 16.64
N GLY A 219 -2.49 -14.46 16.13
CA GLY A 219 -3.72 -14.03 16.80
C GLY A 219 -4.13 -12.61 16.42
N GLU A 220 -5.35 -12.21 16.81
CA GLU A 220 -5.85 -10.84 16.58
C GLU A 220 -5.08 -9.80 17.39
N ALA A 221 -4.66 -10.14 18.62
CA ALA A 221 -3.92 -9.22 19.48
C ALA A 221 -2.54 -8.89 18.87
N GLU A 222 -1.85 -9.92 18.36
CA GLU A 222 -0.57 -9.83 17.68
C GLU A 222 -0.70 -9.03 16.38
N TRP A 223 -1.76 -9.28 15.61
CA TRP A 223 -2.08 -8.50 14.42
C TRP A 223 -2.30 -7.02 14.74
N ARG A 224 -3.16 -6.69 15.71
CA ARG A 224 -3.47 -5.31 16.08
C ARG A 224 -2.26 -4.56 16.65
N ALA A 225 -1.36 -5.27 17.32
CA ALA A 225 -0.12 -4.69 17.80
C ALA A 225 0.84 -4.32 16.66
N ARG A 226 0.86 -5.12 15.58
CA ARG A 226 1.80 -4.97 14.45
C ARG A 226 1.17 -5.35 13.11
N PRO A 227 0.23 -4.55 12.57
CA PRO A 227 -0.41 -4.88 11.31
C PRO A 227 0.60 -4.79 10.16
N PHE A 228 0.94 -5.95 9.58
CA PHE A 228 1.94 -6.08 8.52
C PHE A 228 1.36 -6.07 7.10
N VAL A 229 0.05 -5.86 6.98
CA VAL A 229 -0.66 -5.68 5.71
C VAL A 229 -1.45 -4.38 5.75
N SER A 230 -1.53 -3.67 4.63
CA SER A 230 -2.36 -2.48 4.43
C SER A 230 -3.36 -2.67 3.28
N ASN A 231 -4.51 -1.99 3.38
CA ASN A 231 -5.52 -1.96 2.34
C ASN A 231 -5.33 -0.73 1.44
N SER A 232 -5.14 -0.96 0.15
CA SER A 232 -5.17 0.05 -0.90
C SER A 232 -6.60 0.25 -1.36
N ASN A 233 -7.16 1.43 -1.10
CA ASN A 233 -8.59 1.66 -1.23
C ASN A 233 -8.91 2.85 -2.13
N CYS A 234 -9.46 2.57 -3.31
CA CYS A 234 -10.05 3.57 -4.20
C CYS A 234 -11.47 3.90 -3.74
N PHE A 235 -11.60 4.60 -2.61
CA PHE A 235 -12.90 4.92 -1.99
C PHE A 235 -13.70 5.99 -2.74
N VAL A 236 -13.08 6.73 -3.67
CA VAL A 236 -13.73 7.76 -4.48
C VAL A 236 -13.57 7.41 -5.95
N VAL A 237 -14.68 7.52 -6.69
CA VAL A 237 -14.73 7.50 -8.15
C VAL A 237 -14.86 8.94 -8.65
N PRO A 238 -13.86 9.46 -9.38
CA PRO A 238 -13.96 10.78 -9.99
C PRO A 238 -15.08 10.84 -11.05
N PRO A 239 -15.85 11.95 -11.10
CA PRO A 239 -15.81 13.08 -10.17
C PRO A 239 -16.67 12.86 -8.91
N MET A 240 -16.05 13.12 -7.73
CA MET A 240 -16.73 13.44 -6.46
C MET A 240 -17.88 12.48 -6.05
N THR A 241 -17.67 11.17 -6.17
CA THR A 241 -18.64 10.14 -5.76
C THR A 241 -17.93 9.05 -4.99
N PHE A 242 -18.52 8.55 -3.90
CA PHE A 242 -17.99 7.41 -3.17
C PHE A 242 -18.23 6.11 -3.95
N ALA A 243 -17.24 5.22 -3.93
CA ALA A 243 -17.44 3.83 -4.32
C ALA A 243 -18.01 3.07 -3.12
N GLU A 244 -19.32 2.81 -3.11
CA GLU A 244 -20.05 2.29 -1.95
C GLU A 244 -19.40 1.04 -1.34
N GLU A 245 -19.20 0.00 -2.15
CA GLU A 245 -18.58 -1.26 -1.72
C GLU A 245 -17.15 -1.04 -1.20
N SER A 246 -16.36 -0.19 -1.88
CA SER A 246 -15.01 0.15 -1.43
C SER A 246 -15.01 0.92 -0.11
N CYS A 247 -16.02 1.74 0.17
CA CYS A 247 -16.19 2.40 1.46
C CYS A 247 -16.53 1.40 2.56
N ILE A 248 -17.42 0.44 2.30
CA ILE A 248 -17.78 -0.61 3.28
C ILE A 248 -16.58 -1.52 3.57
N THR A 249 -15.82 -1.92 2.54
CA THR A 249 -14.56 -2.67 2.69
C THR A 249 -13.55 -1.90 3.53
N MET A 250 -13.33 -0.61 3.23
CA MET A 250 -12.44 0.27 3.99
C MET A 250 -12.85 0.35 5.46
N GLU A 251 -14.13 0.54 5.71
CA GLU A 251 -14.74 0.57 7.03
C GLU A 251 -14.45 -0.71 7.83
N ALA A 252 -14.57 -1.89 7.21
CA ALA A 252 -14.25 -3.16 7.84
C ALA A 252 -12.74 -3.28 8.12
N CYS A 253 -11.88 -2.87 7.17
CA CYS A 253 -10.43 -2.88 7.35
C CYS A 253 -9.97 -1.97 8.51
N VAL A 254 -10.53 -0.75 8.61
CA VAL A 254 -10.22 0.18 9.69
C VAL A 254 -10.59 -0.41 11.05
N ARG A 255 -11.78 -1.02 11.18
CA ARG A 255 -12.21 -1.68 12.43
C ARG A 255 -11.33 -2.88 12.78
N GLY A 256 -10.83 -3.59 11.78
CA GLY A 256 -9.85 -4.66 11.92
C GLY A 256 -8.43 -4.19 12.30
N GLY A 257 -8.17 -2.88 12.36
CA GLY A 257 -6.84 -2.35 12.69
C GLY A 257 -5.85 -2.35 11.53
N MET A 258 -6.33 -2.49 10.29
CA MET A 258 -5.50 -2.44 9.09
C MET A 258 -5.25 -0.98 8.65
N PRO A 259 -3.98 -0.57 8.41
CA PRO A 259 -3.68 0.70 7.77
C PRO A 259 -4.31 0.81 6.38
N VAL A 260 -4.75 2.00 5.99
CA VAL A 260 -5.40 2.23 4.69
C VAL A 260 -4.62 3.25 3.88
N LEU A 261 -4.24 2.86 2.66
CA LEU A 261 -3.76 3.75 1.62
C LEU A 261 -4.97 4.26 0.82
N LEU A 262 -5.35 5.51 1.07
CA LEU A 262 -6.45 6.18 0.36
C LEU A 262 -5.99 6.65 -1.02
N LEU A 263 -6.74 6.26 -2.06
CA LEU A 263 -6.41 6.54 -3.45
C LEU A 263 -7.59 7.22 -4.15
N SER A 264 -7.27 8.18 -5.01
CA SER A 264 -8.20 8.77 -5.98
C SER A 264 -7.46 8.91 -7.32
N ALA A 265 -8.11 8.49 -8.40
CA ALA A 265 -7.50 8.37 -9.72
C ALA A 265 -8.24 9.24 -10.75
N GLY A 266 -8.12 10.56 -10.62
CA GLY A 266 -8.69 11.50 -11.58
C GLY A 266 -7.90 11.55 -12.88
N GLN A 267 -8.60 11.46 -14.02
CA GLN A 267 -8.01 11.62 -15.35
C GLN A 267 -8.37 12.99 -15.93
N ALA A 268 -7.36 13.84 -16.08
CA ALA A 268 -7.52 15.16 -16.68
C ALA A 268 -8.16 15.06 -18.07
N GLY A 269 -9.27 15.79 -18.27
CA GLY A 269 -10.02 15.80 -19.52
C GLY A 269 -11.00 14.63 -19.70
N ALA A 270 -11.18 13.75 -18.71
CA ALA A 270 -12.14 12.66 -18.78
C ALA A 270 -13.08 12.59 -17.56
N THR A 271 -12.53 12.58 -16.34
CA THR A 271 -13.27 12.35 -15.09
C THR A 271 -13.04 13.46 -14.07
#